data_AF-A0A256BCX2-F1
#
_entry.id   AF-A0A256BCX2-F1
#
_cell.length_a   1.000
_cell.length_b   1.000
_cell.length_c   1.000
_cell.angle_alpha   90.00
_cell.angle_beta   90.00
_cell.angle_gamma   90.00
#
_symmetry.space_group_name_H-M   'P 1'
#
loop_
_entity.id
_entity.type
_entity.pdbx_description
1 polymer ?
#
loop_
_entity_poly.entity_id
_entity_poly.type
_entity_poly.pdbx_seq_one_letter_code
_entity_poly.pdbx_strand_id
1 'polypeptide(L)'
;MYSQLDEELNVIVDSKNVNPPKLEVEIIELAEKDINELLKHFKECPKSHNNLSWALVITPYAQKFVNEIERFKELDLQFMISLFRGLEEALKTQKTELSAFLWNPVFDLCTWILDNFKEIYNHELSNEWNRLCDSMVHLIDSGLQAKAPNQIPLTLRDQVWQILTYLVNDPHLTPSFTTHYHGSSQGAYGASINTVRGQAMHAVIHYIRWIRQDADGNVPMAQNFQDVPEVQQILEQHLDPQKDPSLAIRSVYGQWFPYLYDLASDWTLQQTARIFPEEPDYQELFDSAWQGYILRDRVYSNIFSVLREKYSHVIEQLTNQNSTSHEQSEANSALSSHLLDLFWFEVINLDEPDTLIERFFANASIHSRSEFIRDIGWRLLYGIREPHNIEINHELRQRLQKFLDWRIAKVKEPSFSDDISDLKYFSWWFASDKLDNQWAISKLIEVLGLLGTVDYCGDEFLDHLEKLAIEMPKDAVQCLSLMASGDKAIECFSSYRIEHYCSILQTALESGDENAQKQAEVLINQLVARNLGDYRKLLFKNN
;
A
#
# COMPACT_ATOMS: atom_id res chain seq x y z
N MET A 1 -14.55 6.97 4.32
CA MET A 1 -15.96 6.54 4.19
C MET A 1 -16.22 5.47 5.25
N TYR A 2 -16.39 5.89 6.52
CA TYR A 2 -16.33 5.03 7.72
C TYR A 2 -17.62 5.11 8.55
N SER A 3 -18.79 5.27 7.92
CA SER A 3 -20.02 5.65 8.67
C SER A 3 -21.31 4.93 8.27
N GLN A 4 -21.29 3.70 7.77
CA GLN A 4 -22.53 3.04 7.32
C GLN A 4 -22.68 1.56 7.72
N LEU A 5 -22.20 1.15 8.91
CA LEU A 5 -22.43 -0.22 9.40
C LEU A 5 -23.13 -0.33 10.77
N ASP A 6 -23.72 0.76 11.29
CA ASP A 6 -24.37 0.77 12.60
C ASP A 6 -25.92 0.76 12.57
N GLU A 7 -26.58 0.52 11.43
CA GLU A 7 -28.02 0.80 11.31
C GLU A 7 -29.01 -0.37 11.49
N GLU A 8 -28.60 -1.58 11.88
CA GLU A 8 -29.56 -2.71 12.03
C GLU A 8 -29.51 -3.48 13.37
N LEU A 9 -29.48 -2.78 14.51
CA LEU A 9 -29.79 -3.37 15.81
C LEU A 9 -30.66 -2.43 16.68
N ASN A 10 -31.83 -2.04 16.17
CA ASN A 10 -32.88 -1.40 16.98
C ASN A 10 -33.96 -2.42 17.36
N VAL A 11 -33.74 -3.14 18.45
CA VAL A 11 -34.82 -3.75 19.25
C VAL A 11 -34.78 -3.11 20.63
N ILE A 12 -35.87 -2.40 20.92
CA ILE A 12 -36.09 -1.54 22.09
C ILE A 12 -35.97 -2.34 23.39
N VAL A 13 -35.05 -1.94 24.26
CA VAL A 13 -35.13 -2.18 25.71
C VAL A 13 -35.04 -0.82 26.40
N ASP A 14 -36.05 -0.51 27.20
CA ASP A 14 -36.27 0.75 27.91
C ASP A 14 -35.17 1.00 28.96
N SER A 15 -34.07 1.65 28.56
CA SER A 15 -32.95 2.07 29.42
C SER A 15 -33.20 3.49 29.95
N LYS A 16 -33.97 3.62 31.04
CA LYS A 16 -34.05 4.91 31.73
C LYS A 16 -32.77 5.20 32.52
N ASN A 17 -32.05 6.20 32.02
CA ASN A 17 -31.10 7.08 32.73
C ASN A 17 -29.88 6.43 33.39
N VAL A 18 -28.85 6.14 32.59
CA VAL A 18 -27.46 6.31 33.01
C VAL A 18 -26.69 7.01 31.90
N ASN A 19 -26.01 8.10 32.23
CA ASN A 19 -25.31 8.96 31.28
C ASN A 19 -23.88 8.40 31.03
N PRO A 20 -23.53 7.94 29.81
CA PRO A 20 -22.31 7.16 29.56
C PRO A 20 -20.98 7.82 29.99
N PRO A 21 -20.75 9.15 29.79
CA PRO A 21 -19.49 9.78 30.19
C PRO A 21 -19.30 9.89 31.71
N LYS A 22 -20.40 9.88 32.48
CA LYS A 22 -20.35 9.97 33.95
C LYS A 22 -20.02 8.62 34.58
N LEU A 23 -20.57 7.55 34.00
CA LEU A 23 -20.31 6.19 34.41
C LEU A 23 -18.83 5.83 34.21
N GLU A 24 -18.21 6.24 33.09
CA GLU A 24 -16.79 6.00 32.82
C GLU A 24 -15.86 6.63 33.87
N VAL A 25 -16.10 7.88 34.28
CA VAL A 25 -15.26 8.53 35.31
C VAL A 25 -15.44 7.88 36.69
N GLU A 26 -16.69 7.59 37.09
CA GLU A 26 -16.99 6.91 38.36
C GLU A 26 -16.41 5.49 38.38
N ILE A 27 -16.46 4.76 37.27
CA ILE A 27 -15.87 3.43 37.11
C ILE A 27 -14.35 3.48 37.16
N ILE A 28 -13.71 4.46 36.50
CA ILE A 28 -12.25 4.65 36.55
C ILE A 28 -11.81 4.93 37.99
N GLU A 29 -12.53 5.81 38.69
CA GLU A 29 -12.29 6.07 40.11
C GLU A 29 -12.52 4.83 41.00
N LEU A 30 -13.52 3.99 40.70
CA LEU A 30 -13.74 2.72 41.40
C LEU A 30 -12.61 1.71 41.11
N ALA A 31 -12.14 1.61 39.86
CA ALA A 31 -11.02 0.74 39.49
C ALA A 31 -9.72 1.16 40.22
N GLU A 32 -9.57 2.45 40.50
CA GLU A 32 -8.46 2.95 41.30
C GLU A 32 -8.58 2.58 42.77
N LYS A 33 -9.79 2.72 43.35
CA LYS A 33 -10.07 2.65 44.80
C LYS A 33 -10.40 1.24 45.31
N ASP A 34 -11.21 0.46 44.60
CA ASP A 34 -11.65 -0.89 44.99
C ASP A 34 -12.00 -1.78 43.78
N ILE A 35 -11.01 -2.54 43.31
CA ILE A 35 -11.19 -3.51 42.22
C ILE A 35 -12.21 -4.62 42.57
N ASN A 36 -12.45 -4.90 43.85
CA ASN A 36 -13.41 -5.93 44.25
C ASN A 36 -14.84 -5.47 44.01
N GLU A 37 -15.13 -4.22 44.34
CA GLU A 37 -16.44 -3.59 44.10
C GLU A 37 -16.71 -3.49 42.60
N LEU A 38 -15.68 -3.18 41.80
CA LEU A 38 -15.76 -3.17 40.34
C LEU A 38 -16.06 -4.55 39.75
N LEU A 39 -15.34 -5.59 40.16
CA LEU A 39 -15.57 -6.96 39.66
C LEU A 39 -16.93 -7.52 40.11
N LYS A 40 -17.44 -7.08 41.27
CA LYS A 40 -18.82 -7.37 41.69
C LYS A 40 -19.83 -6.66 40.79
N HIS A 41 -19.57 -5.40 40.46
CA HIS A 41 -20.39 -4.65 39.51
C HIS A 41 -20.43 -5.33 38.14
N PHE A 42 -19.32 -5.91 37.66
CA PHE A 42 -19.29 -6.67 36.39
C PHE A 42 -20.23 -7.87 36.41
N LYS A 43 -20.27 -8.63 37.51
CA LYS A 43 -21.20 -9.77 37.67
C LYS A 43 -22.66 -9.35 37.66
N GLU A 44 -22.96 -8.13 38.12
CA GLU A 44 -24.31 -7.59 38.27
C GLU A 44 -24.76 -6.76 37.05
N CYS A 45 -23.85 -6.41 36.13
CA CYS A 45 -24.11 -5.53 34.99
C CYS A 45 -24.84 -6.26 33.83
N PRO A 46 -25.88 -5.67 33.22
CA PRO A 46 -26.56 -6.28 32.07
C PRO A 46 -25.63 -6.38 30.84
N LYS A 47 -25.70 -7.51 30.12
CA LYS A 47 -24.92 -7.83 28.90
C LYS A 47 -24.98 -6.78 27.77
N SER A 48 -25.88 -5.80 27.86
CA SER A 48 -26.08 -4.75 26.85
C SER A 48 -25.14 -3.55 26.95
N HIS A 49 -24.19 -3.52 27.90
CA HIS A 49 -23.25 -2.40 28.07
C HIS A 49 -21.92 -2.63 27.35
N ASN A 50 -21.44 -1.59 26.68
CA ASN A 50 -20.50 -1.60 25.56
C ASN A 50 -19.07 -2.10 25.93
N ASN A 51 -18.44 -2.94 25.09
CA ASN A 51 -17.11 -3.54 25.36
C ASN A 51 -15.97 -2.50 25.42
N LEU A 52 -16.13 -1.40 24.70
CA LEU A 52 -15.12 -0.36 24.54
C LEU A 52 -14.90 0.47 25.81
N SER A 53 -15.95 0.69 26.62
CA SER A 53 -15.83 1.46 27.86
C SER A 53 -15.01 0.72 28.91
N TRP A 54 -15.05 -0.62 28.95
CA TRP A 54 -14.32 -1.41 29.94
C TRP A 54 -12.83 -1.57 29.62
N ALA A 55 -12.47 -1.67 28.34
CA ALA A 55 -11.06 -1.69 27.96
C ALA A 55 -10.34 -0.43 28.45
N LEU A 56 -10.96 0.75 28.29
CA LEU A 56 -10.43 2.04 28.76
C LEU A 56 -10.18 2.09 30.28
N VAL A 57 -10.98 1.35 31.06
CA VAL A 57 -10.82 1.26 32.52
C VAL A 57 -9.66 0.35 32.89
N ILE A 58 -9.44 -0.70 32.09
CA ILE A 58 -8.37 -1.69 32.31
C ILE A 58 -7.02 -1.11 31.90
N THR A 59 -6.95 -0.38 30.79
CA THR A 59 -5.71 0.18 30.22
C THR A 59 -4.81 0.86 31.26
N PRO A 60 -5.26 1.83 32.09
CA PRO A 60 -4.38 2.49 33.06
C PRO A 60 -4.00 1.63 34.28
N TYR A 61 -4.70 0.51 34.51
CA TYR A 61 -4.54 -0.35 35.69
C TYR A 61 -4.24 -1.80 35.34
N ALA A 62 -3.66 -2.06 34.16
CA ALA A 62 -3.46 -3.40 33.59
C ALA A 62 -2.92 -4.43 34.60
N GLN A 63 -1.81 -4.13 35.29
CA GLN A 63 -1.24 -5.04 36.30
C GLN A 63 -2.21 -5.34 37.47
N LYS A 64 -3.03 -4.39 37.91
CA LYS A 64 -4.03 -4.64 38.97
C LYS A 64 -5.08 -5.65 38.51
N PHE A 65 -5.54 -5.54 37.26
CA PHE A 65 -6.48 -6.50 36.68
C PHE A 65 -5.83 -7.87 36.46
N VAL A 66 -4.57 -7.92 36.04
CA VAL A 66 -3.82 -9.19 35.92
C VAL A 66 -3.67 -9.89 37.28
N ASN A 67 -3.51 -9.15 38.38
CA ASN A 67 -3.47 -9.76 39.72
C ASN A 67 -4.80 -10.45 40.11
N GLU A 68 -5.92 -10.00 39.55
CA GLU A 68 -7.27 -10.52 39.81
C GLU A 68 -7.78 -11.43 38.67
N ILE A 69 -6.92 -11.81 37.72
CA ILE A 69 -7.31 -12.47 36.47
C ILE A 69 -8.06 -13.78 36.67
N GLU A 70 -7.79 -14.51 37.76
CA GLU A 70 -8.48 -15.75 38.11
C GLU A 70 -10.00 -15.55 38.28
N ARG A 71 -10.43 -14.37 38.72
CA ARG A 71 -11.85 -14.07 38.92
C ARG A 71 -12.60 -13.89 37.61
N PHE A 72 -11.89 -13.58 36.51
CA PHE A 72 -12.49 -13.50 35.19
C PHE A 72 -12.99 -14.85 34.70
N LYS A 73 -12.48 -15.98 35.23
CA LYS A 73 -12.99 -17.33 34.94
C LYS A 73 -14.46 -17.54 35.32
N GLU A 74 -14.97 -16.73 36.25
CA GLU A 74 -16.37 -16.74 36.68
C GLU A 74 -17.25 -15.71 35.95
N LEU A 75 -16.67 -14.93 35.04
CA LEU A 75 -17.36 -13.86 34.29
C LEU A 75 -17.74 -14.32 32.87
N ASP A 76 -18.64 -13.57 32.25
CA ASP A 76 -19.01 -13.75 30.85
C ASP A 76 -17.83 -13.42 29.92
N LEU A 77 -17.78 -14.06 28.74
CA LEU A 77 -16.72 -13.87 27.74
C LEU A 77 -16.55 -12.41 27.34
N GLN A 78 -17.62 -11.62 27.38
CA GLN A 78 -17.59 -10.18 27.12
C GLN A 78 -16.54 -9.44 27.97
N PHE A 79 -16.41 -9.81 29.25
CA PHE A 79 -15.44 -9.19 30.15
C PHE A 79 -14.02 -9.68 29.89
N MET A 80 -13.85 -10.92 29.44
CA MET A 80 -12.55 -11.45 28.99
C MET A 80 -12.08 -10.74 27.71
N ILE A 81 -12.99 -10.46 26.77
CA ILE A 81 -12.71 -9.65 25.57
C ILE A 81 -12.21 -8.26 25.98
N SER A 82 -12.94 -7.58 26.88
CA SER A 82 -12.54 -6.26 27.36
C SER A 82 -11.21 -6.29 28.12
N LEU A 83 -10.93 -7.35 28.88
CA LEU A 83 -9.64 -7.56 29.52
C LEU A 83 -8.51 -7.61 28.49
N PHE A 84 -8.59 -8.49 27.49
CA PHE A 84 -7.52 -8.63 26.50
C PHE A 84 -7.30 -7.35 25.69
N ARG A 85 -8.37 -6.65 25.30
CA ARG A 85 -8.27 -5.35 24.62
C ARG A 85 -7.64 -4.26 25.51
N GLY A 86 -8.00 -4.20 26.79
CA GLY A 86 -7.41 -3.26 27.72
C GLY A 86 -5.93 -3.53 27.98
N LEU A 87 -5.54 -4.82 28.07
CA LEU A 87 -4.14 -5.22 28.18
C LEU A 87 -3.35 -4.88 26.91
N GLU A 88 -3.92 -5.11 25.72
CA GLU A 88 -3.31 -4.76 24.44
C GLU A 88 -3.05 -3.25 24.36
N GLU A 89 -4.05 -2.44 24.70
CA GLU A 89 -3.91 -0.98 24.70
C GLU A 89 -2.90 -0.50 25.76
N ALA A 90 -2.79 -1.19 26.89
CA ALA A 90 -1.78 -0.88 27.90
C ALA A 90 -0.35 -1.09 27.36
N LEU A 91 -0.11 -2.11 26.54
CA LEU A 91 1.19 -2.32 25.89
C LEU A 91 1.57 -1.16 24.96
N LYS A 92 0.58 -0.56 24.29
CA LYS A 92 0.76 0.53 23.32
C LYS A 92 0.92 1.91 23.97
N THR A 93 0.27 2.12 25.12
CA THR A 93 0.11 3.47 25.72
C THR A 93 0.96 3.72 26.97
N GLN A 94 1.32 2.67 27.73
CA GLN A 94 2.08 2.86 28.97
C GLN A 94 3.58 3.03 28.72
N LYS A 95 4.22 3.97 29.44
CA LYS A 95 5.62 4.33 29.26
C LYS A 95 6.59 3.26 29.78
N THR A 96 7.76 3.25 29.14
CA THR A 96 8.77 2.19 28.99
C THR A 96 9.71 1.92 30.18
N GLU A 97 9.37 2.33 31.41
CA GLU A 97 10.27 2.13 32.57
C GLU A 97 9.99 0.84 33.36
N LEU A 98 8.74 0.35 33.35
CA LEU A 98 8.31 -0.88 34.00
C LEU A 98 7.37 -1.64 33.06
N SER A 99 7.32 -2.97 33.17
CA SER A 99 6.35 -3.77 32.41
C SER A 99 4.92 -3.33 32.75
N ALA A 100 4.08 -3.17 31.74
CA ALA A 100 2.67 -2.81 31.90
C ALA A 100 1.91 -3.86 32.72
N PHE A 101 2.28 -5.14 32.57
CA PHE A 101 1.77 -6.24 33.38
C PHE A 101 2.67 -7.50 33.32
N LEU A 102 2.33 -8.53 34.09
CA LEU A 102 2.95 -9.86 34.05
C LEU A 102 2.26 -10.76 33.03
N TRP A 103 3.03 -11.38 32.13
CA TRP A 103 2.50 -12.21 31.06
C TRP A 103 1.98 -13.59 31.50
N ASN A 104 2.63 -14.27 32.46
CA ASN A 104 2.26 -15.65 32.81
C ASN A 104 0.77 -15.82 33.16
N PRO A 105 0.17 -15.00 34.05
CA PRO A 105 -1.24 -15.18 34.41
C PRO A 105 -2.19 -14.96 33.21
N VAL A 106 -1.78 -14.12 32.26
CA VAL A 106 -2.56 -13.85 31.03
C VAL A 106 -2.57 -15.08 30.13
N PHE A 107 -1.41 -15.71 29.90
CA PHE A 107 -1.32 -16.92 29.11
C PHE A 107 -1.95 -18.14 29.78
N ASP A 108 -1.91 -18.22 31.11
CA ASP A 108 -2.64 -19.23 31.88
C ASP A 108 -4.16 -19.09 31.68
N LEU A 109 -4.69 -17.85 31.68
CA LEU A 109 -6.09 -17.59 31.35
C LEU A 109 -6.42 -17.97 29.89
N CYS A 110 -5.58 -17.58 28.92
CA CYS A 110 -5.79 -17.95 27.51
C CYS A 110 -5.86 -19.47 27.33
N THR A 111 -4.91 -20.21 27.91
CA THR A 111 -4.88 -21.68 27.85
C THR A 111 -6.14 -22.27 28.49
N TRP A 112 -6.52 -21.79 29.68
CA TRP A 112 -7.73 -22.24 30.35
C TRP A 112 -8.99 -21.98 29.51
N ILE A 113 -9.10 -20.81 28.86
CA ILE A 113 -10.23 -20.50 27.98
C ILE A 113 -10.31 -21.49 26.83
N LEU A 114 -9.20 -21.74 26.13
CA LEU A 114 -9.14 -22.66 25.01
C LEU A 114 -9.45 -24.12 25.43
N ASP A 115 -9.06 -24.53 26.63
CA ASP A 115 -9.36 -25.88 27.12
C ASP A 115 -10.82 -26.06 27.57
N ASN A 116 -11.45 -25.02 28.14
CA ASN A 116 -12.77 -25.15 28.79
C ASN A 116 -13.93 -24.74 27.89
N PHE A 117 -13.71 -23.80 26.96
CA PHE A 117 -14.80 -23.23 26.14
C PHE A 117 -14.80 -23.70 24.69
N LYS A 118 -13.76 -24.43 24.25
CA LYS A 118 -13.64 -24.94 22.89
C LYS A 118 -14.85 -25.73 22.42
N GLU A 119 -15.40 -26.64 23.23
CA GLU A 119 -16.56 -27.44 22.83
C GLU A 119 -17.88 -26.67 22.94
N ILE A 120 -17.97 -25.74 23.89
CA ILE A 120 -19.21 -25.00 24.21
C ILE A 120 -19.55 -24.01 23.09
N TYR A 121 -18.54 -23.42 22.47
CA TYR A 121 -18.70 -22.37 21.45
C TYR A 121 -18.24 -22.80 20.05
N ASN A 122 -18.11 -24.11 19.80
CA ASN A 122 -17.66 -24.72 18.53
C ASN A 122 -18.63 -24.54 17.34
N HIS A 123 -19.48 -23.52 17.34
CA HIS A 123 -20.43 -23.24 16.27
C HIS A 123 -20.12 -21.91 15.60
N GLU A 124 -20.16 -21.92 14.26
CA GLU A 124 -19.87 -20.85 13.28
C GLU A 124 -20.53 -19.46 13.57
N LEU A 125 -21.38 -19.36 14.59
CA LEU A 125 -22.29 -18.24 14.85
C LEU A 125 -22.05 -17.53 16.19
N SER A 126 -21.13 -17.99 17.04
CA SER A 126 -20.80 -17.21 18.24
C SER A 126 -19.89 -16.04 17.87
N ASN A 127 -20.51 -14.89 17.61
CA ASN A 127 -19.83 -13.61 17.45
C ASN A 127 -18.93 -13.30 18.66
N GLU A 128 -19.31 -13.76 19.85
CA GLU A 128 -18.54 -13.55 21.08
C GLU A 128 -17.25 -14.40 21.11
N TRP A 129 -17.30 -15.66 20.67
CA TRP A 129 -16.12 -16.52 20.59
C TRP A 129 -15.09 -16.00 19.58
N ASN A 130 -15.56 -15.61 18.38
CA ASN A 130 -14.68 -15.00 17.38
C ASN A 130 -14.04 -13.71 17.91
N ARG A 131 -14.80 -12.83 18.57
CA ARG A 131 -14.28 -11.59 19.18
C ARG A 131 -13.27 -11.85 20.31
N LEU A 132 -13.45 -12.92 21.07
CA LEU A 132 -12.51 -13.34 22.11
C LEU A 132 -11.20 -13.83 21.50
N CYS A 133 -11.27 -14.73 20.52
CA CYS A 133 -10.08 -15.22 19.82
C CYS A 133 -9.35 -14.09 19.08
N ASP A 134 -10.08 -13.18 18.43
CA ASP A 134 -9.56 -11.95 17.82
C ASP A 134 -8.79 -11.11 18.85
N SER A 135 -9.38 -10.83 20.02
CA SER A 135 -8.69 -10.09 21.08
C SER A 135 -7.44 -10.79 21.63
N MET A 136 -7.44 -12.14 21.66
CA MET A 136 -6.26 -12.92 22.06
C MET A 136 -5.15 -12.79 21.02
N VAL A 137 -5.47 -12.94 19.72
CA VAL A 137 -4.48 -12.77 18.65
C VAL A 137 -3.89 -11.37 18.68
N HIS A 138 -4.72 -10.33 18.79
CA HIS A 138 -4.25 -8.94 18.85
C HIS A 138 -3.34 -8.66 20.04
N LEU A 139 -3.66 -9.19 21.22
CA LEU A 139 -2.82 -9.07 22.42
C LEU A 139 -1.47 -9.78 22.24
N ILE A 140 -1.49 -11.01 21.72
CA ILE A 140 -0.28 -11.80 21.46
C ILE A 140 0.58 -11.08 20.41
N ASP A 141 0.00 -10.68 19.29
CA ASP A 141 0.68 -10.01 18.19
C ASP A 141 1.34 -8.70 18.64
N SER A 142 0.62 -7.90 19.45
CA SER A 142 1.17 -6.70 20.07
C SER A 142 2.31 -7.01 21.04
N GLY A 143 2.19 -8.08 21.82
CA GLY A 143 3.22 -8.53 22.76
C GLY A 143 4.50 -9.05 22.08
N LEU A 144 4.37 -9.72 20.94
CA LEU A 144 5.50 -10.21 20.13
C LEU A 144 6.31 -9.05 19.54
N GLN A 145 5.61 -7.99 19.12
CA GLN A 145 6.20 -6.80 18.50
C GLN A 145 6.60 -5.70 19.49
N ALA A 146 6.13 -5.79 20.74
CA ALA A 146 6.47 -4.83 21.79
C ALA A 146 7.99 -4.84 22.07
N LYS A 147 8.49 -3.69 22.54
CA LYS A 147 9.86 -3.59 23.05
C LYS A 147 9.90 -3.92 24.55
N ALA A 148 11.07 -4.30 25.05
CA ALA A 148 11.29 -4.41 26.49
C ALA A 148 10.89 -3.10 27.21
N PRO A 149 10.29 -3.18 28.42
CA PRO A 149 9.99 -4.40 29.20
C PRO A 149 8.66 -5.09 28.86
N ASN A 150 7.88 -4.57 27.91
CA ASN A 150 6.53 -5.06 27.59
C ASN A 150 6.50 -6.29 26.67
N GLN A 151 7.62 -6.60 26.01
CA GLN A 151 7.73 -7.76 25.14
C GLN A 151 7.45 -9.07 25.89
N ILE A 152 6.81 -10.02 25.21
CA ILE A 152 6.57 -11.36 25.79
C ILE A 152 7.93 -12.02 26.12
N PRO A 153 8.14 -12.55 27.35
CA PRO A 153 9.34 -13.28 27.71
C PRO A 153 9.49 -14.59 26.92
N LEU A 154 10.71 -14.87 26.42
CA LEU A 154 11.00 -16.11 25.67
C LEU A 154 10.70 -17.40 26.43
N THR A 155 10.66 -17.35 27.78
CA THR A 155 10.23 -18.48 28.63
C THR A 155 8.79 -18.93 28.35
N LEU A 156 7.99 -18.11 27.67
CA LEU A 156 6.61 -18.40 27.30
C LEU A 156 6.45 -18.87 25.84
N ARG A 157 7.56 -19.13 25.13
CA ARG A 157 7.56 -19.57 23.72
C ARG A 157 6.57 -20.72 23.47
N ASP A 158 6.65 -21.77 24.28
CA ASP A 158 5.81 -22.97 24.09
C ASP A 158 4.32 -22.66 24.27
N GLN A 159 3.96 -21.84 25.27
CA GLN A 159 2.57 -21.44 25.51
C GLN A 159 2.04 -20.53 24.40
N VAL A 160 2.83 -19.56 23.95
CA VAL A 160 2.49 -18.70 22.80
C VAL A 160 2.24 -19.56 21.57
N TRP A 161 3.13 -20.49 21.28
CA TRP A 161 3.02 -21.37 20.13
C TRP A 161 1.79 -22.27 20.18
N GLN A 162 1.48 -22.85 21.35
CA GLN A 162 0.28 -23.67 21.55
C GLN A 162 -1.00 -22.88 21.23
N ILE A 163 -1.09 -21.63 21.69
CA ILE A 163 -2.25 -20.76 21.45
C ILE A 163 -2.33 -20.36 19.97
N LEU A 164 -1.22 -19.92 19.36
CA LEU A 164 -1.21 -19.58 17.92
C LEU A 164 -1.58 -20.78 17.04
N THR A 165 -1.08 -21.97 17.37
CA THR A 165 -1.41 -23.21 16.65
C THR A 165 -2.91 -23.48 16.67
N TYR A 166 -3.58 -23.27 17.81
CA TYR A 166 -5.04 -23.38 17.89
C TYR A 166 -5.73 -22.39 16.95
N LEU A 167 -5.35 -21.11 17.04
CA LEU A 167 -6.02 -20.00 16.35
C LEU A 167 -5.86 -20.05 14.82
N VAL A 168 -4.74 -20.59 14.34
CA VAL A 168 -4.48 -20.78 12.90
C VAL A 168 -5.26 -21.97 12.32
N ASN A 169 -5.37 -23.07 13.07
CA ASN A 169 -5.90 -24.34 12.57
C ASN A 169 -7.41 -24.52 12.72
N ASP A 170 -8.09 -23.75 13.58
CA ASP A 170 -9.52 -23.92 13.82
C ASP A 170 -10.34 -23.43 12.61
N PRO A 171 -10.98 -24.34 11.83
CA PRO A 171 -11.70 -23.98 10.61
C PRO A 171 -13.00 -23.20 10.90
N HIS A 172 -13.49 -23.21 12.14
CA HIS A 172 -14.71 -22.50 12.55
C HIS A 172 -14.44 -21.06 12.99
N LEU A 173 -13.17 -20.67 13.11
CA LEU A 173 -12.81 -19.28 13.31
C LEU A 173 -12.97 -18.50 11.99
N THR A 174 -14.05 -17.73 11.96
CA THR A 174 -14.36 -16.73 10.91
C THR A 174 -14.68 -17.25 9.49
N PRO A 175 -15.43 -18.37 9.28
CA PRO A 175 -15.77 -18.86 7.94
C PRO A 175 -16.79 -17.98 7.18
N SER A 176 -17.63 -17.19 7.88
CA SER A 176 -18.68 -16.38 7.25
C SER A 176 -18.22 -15.00 6.73
N PHE A 177 -17.03 -14.55 7.12
CA PHE A 177 -16.48 -13.23 6.74
C PHE A 177 -15.71 -13.26 5.42
N THR A 178 -15.18 -14.41 5.00
CA THR A 178 -14.40 -14.53 3.75
C THR A 178 -15.27 -14.17 2.54
N THR A 179 -16.54 -14.60 2.51
CA THR A 179 -17.54 -14.22 1.48
C THR A 179 -17.79 -12.72 1.39
N HIS A 180 -17.67 -11.98 2.50
CA HIS A 180 -17.83 -10.52 2.50
C HIS A 180 -16.69 -9.80 1.77
N TYR A 181 -15.49 -10.41 1.78
CA TYR A 181 -14.30 -9.85 1.16
C TYR A 181 -14.10 -10.31 -0.29
N HIS A 182 -14.68 -11.44 -0.69
CA HIS A 182 -14.67 -11.92 -2.07
C HIS A 182 -15.30 -10.87 -3.01
N GLY A 183 -14.48 -10.29 -3.89
CA GLY A 183 -14.92 -9.26 -4.85
C GLY A 183 -15.19 -7.88 -4.23
N SER A 184 -14.80 -7.67 -2.96
CA SER A 184 -14.85 -6.36 -2.30
C SER A 184 -13.72 -5.44 -2.81
N SER A 185 -13.48 -4.32 -2.14
CA SER A 185 -12.30 -3.48 -2.37
C SER A 185 -11.12 -3.81 -1.45
N GLN A 186 -11.31 -4.71 -0.47
CA GLN A 186 -10.27 -5.09 0.50
C GLN A 186 -9.71 -6.50 0.25
N GLY A 187 -10.49 -7.39 -0.33
CA GLY A 187 -9.99 -8.62 -0.96
C GLY A 187 -9.44 -9.66 -0.01
N ALA A 188 -8.63 -10.56 -0.56
CA ALA A 188 -7.95 -11.59 0.22
C ALA A 188 -7.05 -11.00 1.32
N TYR A 189 -6.31 -9.94 1.00
CA TYR A 189 -5.47 -9.24 1.99
C TYR A 189 -6.29 -8.65 3.13
N GLY A 190 -7.40 -7.96 2.82
CA GLY A 190 -8.34 -7.42 3.80
C GLY A 190 -8.92 -8.50 4.69
N ALA A 191 -9.31 -9.64 4.12
CA ALA A 191 -9.71 -10.80 4.90
C ALA A 191 -8.57 -11.30 5.81
N SER A 192 -7.32 -11.28 5.35
CA SER A 192 -6.17 -11.75 6.13
C SER A 192 -5.93 -10.93 7.40
N ILE A 193 -6.27 -9.64 7.42
CA ILE A 193 -6.07 -8.77 8.59
C ILE A 193 -7.32 -8.61 9.46
N ASN A 194 -8.50 -9.00 8.96
CA ASN A 194 -9.78 -8.84 9.65
C ASN A 194 -10.40 -10.18 10.10
N THR A 195 -9.71 -11.30 9.91
CA THR A 195 -10.16 -12.62 10.36
C THR A 195 -9.16 -13.20 11.35
N VAL A 196 -9.66 -13.96 12.33
CA VAL A 196 -8.82 -14.52 13.40
C VAL A 196 -7.72 -15.40 12.82
N ARG A 197 -8.06 -16.31 11.88
CA ARG A 197 -7.07 -17.19 11.24
C ARG A 197 -6.02 -16.40 10.46
N GLY A 198 -6.44 -15.36 9.72
CA GLY A 198 -5.53 -14.51 8.96
C GLY A 198 -4.57 -13.75 9.87
N GLN A 199 -5.09 -13.09 10.90
CA GLN A 199 -4.29 -12.37 11.90
C GLN A 199 -3.35 -13.33 12.66
N ALA A 200 -3.82 -14.54 12.98
CA ALA A 200 -2.99 -15.55 13.62
C ALA A 200 -1.84 -16.00 12.71
N MET A 201 -2.04 -16.09 11.38
CA MET A 201 -0.96 -16.34 10.42
C MET A 201 0.06 -15.19 10.37
N HIS A 202 -0.38 -13.93 10.44
CA HIS A 202 0.54 -12.78 10.61
C HIS A 202 1.32 -12.89 11.92
N ALA A 203 0.66 -13.24 13.02
CA ALA A 203 1.27 -13.43 14.33
C ALA A 203 2.28 -14.60 14.34
N VAL A 204 2.09 -15.66 13.54
CA VAL A 204 3.10 -16.72 13.33
C VAL A 204 4.38 -16.14 12.73
N ILE A 205 4.29 -15.22 11.76
CA ILE A 205 5.48 -14.55 11.20
C ILE A 205 6.14 -13.64 12.24
N HIS A 206 5.35 -12.91 13.03
CA HIS A 206 5.87 -12.10 14.13
C HIS A 206 6.48 -12.94 15.26
N TYR A 207 5.98 -14.15 15.51
CA TYR A 207 6.58 -15.10 16.45
C TYR A 207 8.00 -15.49 16.02
N ILE A 208 8.23 -15.74 14.73
CA ILE A 208 9.59 -15.95 14.21
C ILE A 208 10.45 -14.72 14.46
N ARG A 209 9.95 -13.51 14.13
CA ARG A 209 10.70 -12.25 14.34
C ARG A 209 11.05 -12.03 15.80
N TRP A 210 10.13 -12.33 16.71
CA TRP A 210 10.33 -12.24 18.15
C TRP A 210 11.42 -13.19 18.64
N ILE A 211 11.44 -14.45 18.19
CA ILE A 211 12.52 -15.40 18.51
C ILE A 211 13.87 -14.96 17.92
N ARG A 212 13.85 -14.32 16.75
CA ARG A 212 15.07 -13.79 16.10
C ARG A 212 15.65 -12.57 16.80
N GLN A 213 14.83 -11.80 17.52
CA GLN A 213 15.29 -10.63 18.25
C GLN A 213 16.06 -11.06 19.50
N ASP A 214 17.34 -10.71 19.56
CA ASP A 214 18.05 -10.68 20.83
C ASP A 214 17.72 -9.37 21.55
N ALA A 215 17.31 -9.45 22.81
CA ALA A 215 17.13 -8.28 23.68
C ALA A 215 18.44 -7.48 23.87
N ASP A 216 19.60 -8.11 23.61
CA ASP A 216 20.94 -7.55 23.84
C ASP A 216 21.82 -7.43 22.57
N GLY A 217 21.27 -7.65 21.37
CA GLY A 217 21.96 -7.40 20.10
C GLY A 217 23.07 -8.39 19.69
N ASN A 218 23.10 -9.61 20.23
CA ASN A 218 23.91 -10.72 19.73
C ASN A 218 23.14 -11.59 18.72
N VAL A 219 23.84 -12.61 18.21
CA VAL A 219 23.46 -13.49 17.10
C VAL A 219 22.00 -13.98 17.22
N PRO A 220 21.18 -13.88 16.14
CA PRO A 220 19.79 -14.34 16.15
C PRO A 220 19.65 -15.80 16.62
N MET A 221 18.73 -16.07 17.54
CA MET A 221 18.50 -17.43 18.06
C MET A 221 17.87 -18.37 17.02
N ALA A 222 17.16 -17.83 16.02
CA ALA A 222 16.69 -18.58 14.86
C ALA A 222 17.29 -17.97 13.59
N GLN A 223 18.05 -18.75 12.84
CA GLN A 223 18.65 -18.32 11.58
C GLN A 223 17.93 -18.88 10.37
N ASN A 224 17.19 -19.98 10.54
CA ASN A 224 16.39 -20.61 9.49
C ASN A 224 15.29 -21.49 10.12
N PHE A 225 14.53 -22.22 9.30
CA PHE A 225 13.44 -23.07 9.76
C PHE A 225 13.88 -24.29 10.61
N GLN A 226 15.14 -24.70 10.59
CA GLN A 226 15.66 -25.75 11.48
C GLN A 226 15.59 -25.36 12.96
N ASP A 227 15.59 -24.07 13.29
CA ASP A 227 15.51 -23.55 14.66
C ASP A 227 14.06 -23.37 15.15
N VAL A 228 13.11 -23.36 14.21
CA VAL A 228 11.67 -23.19 14.42
C VAL A 228 10.87 -24.19 13.56
N PRO A 229 11.14 -25.50 13.68
CA PRO A 229 10.52 -26.52 12.83
C PRO A 229 8.98 -26.55 12.97
N GLU A 230 8.47 -26.14 14.13
CA GLU A 230 7.04 -26.01 14.38
C GLU A 230 6.39 -24.99 13.44
N VAL A 231 7.08 -23.90 13.12
CA VAL A 231 6.59 -22.87 12.20
C VAL A 231 6.60 -23.36 10.76
N GLN A 232 7.68 -24.02 10.35
CA GLN A 232 7.77 -24.62 9.02
C GLN A 232 6.61 -25.59 8.78
N GLN A 233 6.28 -26.42 9.77
CA GLN A 233 5.18 -27.38 9.66
C GLN A 233 3.82 -26.69 9.46
N ILE A 234 3.51 -25.63 10.22
CA ILE A 234 2.27 -24.86 10.04
C ILE A 234 2.25 -24.21 8.65
N LEU A 235 3.34 -23.57 8.23
CA LEU A 235 3.40 -22.95 6.90
C LEU A 235 3.18 -24.00 5.79
N GLU A 236 3.86 -25.14 5.84
CA GLU A 236 3.69 -26.18 4.82
C GLU A 236 2.29 -26.79 4.78
N GLN A 237 1.64 -26.91 5.94
CA GLN A 237 0.26 -27.38 6.06
C GLN A 237 -0.73 -26.40 5.41
N HIS A 238 -0.60 -25.11 5.72
CA HIS A 238 -1.49 -24.06 5.20
C HIS A 238 -1.16 -23.63 3.75
N LEU A 239 -0.02 -24.06 3.23
CA LEU A 239 0.35 -23.85 1.82
C LEU A 239 -0.28 -24.88 0.88
N ASP A 240 -0.69 -26.04 1.37
CA ASP A 240 -1.36 -27.10 0.59
C ASP A 240 -2.83 -26.72 0.30
N PRO A 241 -3.22 -26.46 -0.96
CA PRO A 241 -4.59 -26.08 -1.31
C PRO A 241 -5.65 -27.12 -0.94
N GLN A 242 -5.26 -28.40 -0.80
CA GLN A 242 -6.19 -29.47 -0.40
C GLN A 242 -6.48 -29.44 1.10
N LYS A 243 -5.60 -28.82 1.90
CA LYS A 243 -5.76 -28.67 3.35
C LYS A 243 -6.28 -27.30 3.72
N ASP A 244 -5.78 -26.25 3.06
CA ASP A 244 -6.24 -24.88 3.25
C ASP A 244 -6.43 -24.17 1.90
N PRO A 245 -7.68 -24.08 1.41
CA PRO A 245 -8.00 -23.35 0.19
C PRO A 245 -8.16 -21.83 0.42
N SER A 246 -7.88 -21.32 1.62
CA SER A 246 -8.16 -19.93 1.96
C SER A 246 -7.30 -18.93 1.18
N LEU A 247 -7.98 -18.07 0.41
CA LEU A 247 -7.37 -16.92 -0.27
C LEU A 247 -6.72 -15.94 0.71
N ALA A 248 -7.37 -15.70 1.86
CA ALA A 248 -6.85 -14.82 2.89
C ALA A 248 -5.53 -15.31 3.47
N ILE A 249 -5.41 -16.63 3.69
CA ILE A 249 -4.17 -17.24 4.17
C ILE A 249 -3.11 -17.21 3.06
N ARG A 250 -3.52 -17.42 1.81
CA ARG A 250 -2.63 -17.31 0.64
C ARG A 250 -2.00 -15.92 0.50
N SER A 251 -2.76 -14.84 0.73
CA SER A 251 -2.21 -13.47 0.66
C SER A 251 -1.15 -13.18 1.72
N VAL A 252 -1.20 -13.87 2.88
CA VAL A 252 -0.16 -13.76 3.92
C VAL A 252 1.19 -14.23 3.38
N TYR A 253 1.23 -15.34 2.63
CA TYR A 253 2.48 -15.81 2.00
C TYR A 253 3.05 -14.79 1.02
N GLY A 254 2.18 -14.16 0.23
CA GLY A 254 2.55 -13.09 -0.69
C GLY A 254 3.24 -11.93 0.03
N GLN A 255 2.54 -11.34 1.01
CA GLN A 255 3.03 -10.19 1.79
C GLN A 255 4.32 -10.49 2.55
N TRP A 256 4.48 -11.71 3.07
CA TRP A 256 5.66 -12.06 3.84
C TRP A 256 6.75 -12.74 3.00
N PHE A 257 6.57 -12.85 1.68
CA PHE A 257 7.53 -13.52 0.80
C PHE A 257 8.96 -12.96 0.95
N PRO A 258 9.19 -11.63 0.95
CA PRO A 258 10.53 -11.09 1.14
C PRO A 258 11.15 -11.47 2.49
N TYR A 259 10.34 -11.47 3.55
CA TYR A 259 10.79 -11.86 4.89
C TYR A 259 11.09 -13.36 5.00
N LEU A 260 10.25 -14.21 4.42
CA LEU A 260 10.46 -15.66 4.34
C LEU A 260 11.72 -15.99 3.53
N TYR A 261 11.99 -15.25 2.47
CA TYR A 261 13.22 -15.40 1.67
C TYR A 261 14.46 -15.00 2.46
N ASP A 262 14.43 -13.89 3.21
CA ASP A 262 15.52 -13.49 4.12
C ASP A 262 15.78 -14.53 5.22
N LEU A 263 14.70 -15.09 5.78
CA LEU A 263 14.78 -16.10 6.83
C LEU A 263 15.34 -17.44 6.33
N ALA A 264 14.81 -17.94 5.20
CA ALA A 264 15.07 -19.30 4.73
C ALA A 264 14.97 -19.36 3.20
N SER A 265 15.96 -18.80 2.52
CA SER A 265 16.00 -18.69 1.06
C SER A 265 15.74 -20.02 0.34
N ASP A 266 16.41 -21.10 0.77
CA ASP A 266 16.29 -22.41 0.11
C ASP A 266 14.87 -22.97 0.18
N TRP A 267 14.23 -22.85 1.34
CA TRP A 267 12.84 -23.28 1.51
C TRP A 267 11.91 -22.39 0.68
N THR A 268 12.05 -21.07 0.76
CA THR A 268 11.18 -20.13 0.04
C THR A 268 11.28 -20.31 -1.47
N LEU A 269 12.49 -20.55 -1.99
CA LEU A 269 12.71 -20.89 -3.40
C LEU A 269 11.96 -22.17 -3.79
N GLN A 270 12.09 -23.24 -2.99
CA GLN A 270 11.37 -24.50 -3.25
C GLN A 270 9.85 -24.35 -3.18
N GLN A 271 9.35 -23.45 -2.34
CA GLN A 271 7.92 -23.19 -2.18
C GLN A 271 7.36 -22.13 -3.14
N THR A 272 8.20 -21.44 -3.94
CA THR A 272 7.76 -20.30 -4.77
C THR A 272 6.62 -20.67 -5.72
N ALA A 273 6.70 -21.84 -6.38
CA ALA A 273 5.64 -22.33 -7.26
C ALA A 273 4.35 -22.73 -6.51
N ARG A 274 4.45 -23.12 -5.23
CA ARG A 274 3.28 -23.40 -4.39
C ARG A 274 2.67 -22.13 -3.81
N ILE A 275 3.46 -21.09 -3.55
CA ILE A 275 2.99 -19.79 -3.07
C ILE A 275 2.28 -19.05 -4.21
N PHE A 276 2.87 -19.04 -5.41
CA PHE A 276 2.35 -18.42 -6.62
C PHE A 276 2.06 -19.48 -7.70
N PRO A 277 1.01 -20.31 -7.52
CA PRO A 277 0.66 -21.38 -8.46
C PRO A 277 0.14 -20.79 -9.77
N GLU A 278 0.71 -21.15 -10.91
CA GLU A 278 0.31 -20.62 -12.22
C GLU A 278 -0.69 -21.51 -12.95
N GLU A 279 -1.07 -22.64 -12.35
CA GLU A 279 -2.08 -23.52 -12.91
C GLU A 279 -3.46 -22.81 -12.94
N PRO A 280 -4.23 -22.91 -14.05
CA PRO A 280 -5.51 -22.21 -14.17
C PRO A 280 -6.51 -22.49 -13.05
N ASP A 281 -6.51 -23.71 -12.50
CA ASP A 281 -7.40 -24.11 -11.40
C ASP A 281 -7.07 -23.39 -10.07
N TYR A 282 -5.89 -22.78 -9.96
CA TYR A 282 -5.41 -22.07 -8.78
C TYR A 282 -5.21 -20.57 -9.01
N GLN A 283 -5.80 -19.99 -10.06
CA GLN A 283 -5.67 -18.56 -10.39
C GLN A 283 -6.05 -17.65 -9.21
N GLU A 284 -7.13 -17.92 -8.48
CA GLU A 284 -7.51 -17.09 -7.32
C GLU A 284 -6.46 -17.13 -6.19
N LEU A 285 -5.77 -18.26 -6.02
CA LEU A 285 -4.67 -18.38 -5.06
C LEU A 285 -3.44 -17.59 -5.54
N PHE A 286 -3.13 -17.66 -6.84
CA PHE A 286 -2.10 -16.81 -7.44
C PHE A 286 -2.40 -15.34 -7.19
N ASP A 287 -3.59 -14.87 -7.57
CA ASP A 287 -4.00 -13.48 -7.47
C ASP A 287 -3.92 -13.00 -6.03
N SER A 288 -4.37 -13.82 -5.08
CA SER A 288 -4.31 -13.51 -3.65
C SER A 288 -2.89 -13.38 -3.13
N ALA A 289 -1.98 -14.30 -3.48
CA ALA A 289 -0.57 -14.19 -3.13
C ALA A 289 0.09 -12.98 -3.82
N TRP A 290 -0.18 -12.78 -5.11
CA TRP A 290 0.39 -11.70 -5.89
C TRP A 290 -0.03 -10.33 -5.36
N GLN A 291 -1.32 -10.13 -5.08
CA GLN A 291 -1.83 -8.90 -4.45
C GLN A 291 -1.22 -8.67 -3.07
N GLY A 292 -1.11 -9.74 -2.26
CA GLY A 292 -0.44 -9.70 -0.96
C GLY A 292 1.00 -9.20 -1.08
N TYR A 293 1.74 -9.61 -2.11
CA TYR A 293 3.10 -9.17 -2.39
C TYR A 293 3.15 -7.74 -2.95
N ILE A 294 2.55 -7.53 -4.13
CA ILE A 294 2.73 -6.32 -4.94
C ILE A 294 2.18 -5.06 -4.27
N LEU A 295 1.14 -5.17 -3.43
CA LEU A 295 0.52 -4.03 -2.74
C LEU A 295 1.19 -3.70 -1.39
N ARG A 296 1.90 -4.66 -0.79
CA ARG A 296 2.37 -4.54 0.61
C ARG A 296 3.88 -4.37 0.72
N ASP A 297 4.61 -4.83 -0.29
CA ASP A 297 6.06 -4.74 -0.33
C ASP A 297 6.53 -3.69 -1.32
N ARG A 298 7.68 -3.10 -1.02
CA ARG A 298 8.48 -2.42 -2.05
C ARG A 298 9.25 -3.46 -2.86
N VAL A 299 9.66 -3.08 -4.06
CA VAL A 299 10.51 -3.96 -4.86
C VAL A 299 11.92 -4.07 -4.25
N TYR A 300 12.45 -5.28 -4.22
CA TYR A 300 13.83 -5.58 -3.86
C TYR A 300 14.47 -6.39 -5.00
N SER A 301 15.68 -6.04 -5.43
CA SER A 301 16.32 -6.65 -6.60
C SER A 301 16.55 -8.16 -6.45
N ASN A 302 16.91 -8.62 -5.26
CA ASN A 302 17.06 -10.04 -4.94
C ASN A 302 15.72 -10.79 -5.00
N ILE A 303 14.64 -10.18 -4.51
CA ILE A 303 13.30 -10.78 -4.56
C ILE A 303 12.74 -10.78 -5.98
N PHE A 304 12.92 -9.68 -6.72
CA PHE A 304 12.55 -9.59 -8.13
C PHE A 304 13.24 -10.67 -8.95
N SER A 305 14.52 -10.96 -8.69
CA SER A 305 15.25 -12.01 -9.40
C SER A 305 14.59 -13.39 -9.26
N VAL A 306 13.98 -13.67 -8.11
CA VAL A 306 13.25 -14.91 -7.83
C VAL A 306 11.86 -14.89 -8.45
N LEU A 307 11.18 -13.74 -8.41
CA LEU A 307 9.79 -13.59 -8.87
C LEU A 307 9.68 -13.10 -10.32
N ARG A 308 10.78 -12.98 -11.07
CA ARG A 308 10.81 -12.39 -12.43
C ARG A 308 9.80 -13.06 -13.38
N GLU A 309 9.70 -14.38 -13.34
CA GLU A 309 8.71 -15.12 -14.13
C GLU A 309 7.26 -14.80 -13.70
N LYS A 310 7.02 -14.52 -12.42
CA LYS A 310 5.70 -14.09 -11.91
C LYS A 310 5.33 -12.69 -12.41
N TYR A 311 6.30 -11.78 -12.50
CA TYR A 311 6.12 -10.49 -13.18
C TYR A 311 5.75 -10.68 -14.65
N SER A 312 6.47 -11.55 -15.37
CA SER A 312 6.17 -11.88 -16.77
C SER A 312 4.75 -12.42 -16.93
N HIS A 313 4.37 -13.39 -16.09
CA HIS A 313 3.04 -14.00 -16.08
C HIS A 313 1.93 -12.94 -15.90
N VAL A 314 2.08 -12.03 -14.93
CA VAL A 314 1.08 -10.99 -14.67
C VAL A 314 1.00 -10.00 -15.84
N ILE A 315 2.14 -9.61 -16.42
CA ILE A 315 2.18 -8.72 -17.60
C ILE A 315 1.42 -9.33 -18.78
N GLU A 316 1.53 -10.65 -19.00
CA GLU A 316 0.81 -11.37 -20.06
C GLU A 316 -0.71 -11.39 -19.81
N GLN A 317 -1.16 -11.35 -18.56
CA GLN A 317 -2.58 -11.35 -18.22
C GLN A 317 -3.26 -9.97 -18.33
N LEU A 318 -2.49 -8.87 -18.41
CA LEU A 318 -3.04 -7.51 -18.50
C LEU A 318 -3.96 -7.31 -19.73
N THR A 319 -3.69 -7.99 -20.85
CA THR A 319 -4.48 -7.87 -22.10
C THR A 319 -5.91 -8.41 -22.00
N ASN A 320 -6.22 -9.20 -20.97
CA ASN A 320 -7.49 -9.94 -20.87
C ASN A 320 -8.55 -9.27 -19.99
N GLN A 321 -8.33 -8.03 -19.53
CA GLN A 321 -9.15 -7.43 -18.48
C GLN A 321 -10.20 -6.43 -19.02
N ASN A 322 -11.32 -6.95 -19.56
CA ASN A 322 -12.48 -6.14 -19.99
C ASN A 322 -13.35 -5.61 -18.82
N SER A 323 -13.04 -5.99 -17.58
CA SER A 323 -13.61 -5.44 -16.36
C SER A 323 -12.76 -5.88 -15.17
N THR A 324 -11.85 -5.03 -14.69
CA THR A 324 -11.05 -5.30 -13.50
C THR A 324 -11.83 -4.96 -12.24
N SER A 325 -11.74 -5.82 -11.22
CA SER A 325 -12.07 -5.39 -9.86
C SER A 325 -11.18 -4.21 -9.45
N HIS A 326 -11.61 -3.46 -8.43
CA HIS A 326 -10.81 -2.36 -7.89
C HIS A 326 -9.41 -2.82 -7.43
N GLU A 327 -9.35 -3.95 -6.73
CA GLU A 327 -8.10 -4.55 -6.25
C GLU A 327 -7.14 -4.92 -7.38
N GLN A 328 -7.66 -5.48 -8.47
CA GLN A 328 -6.84 -5.80 -9.62
C GLN A 328 -6.28 -4.53 -10.28
N SER A 329 -7.07 -3.46 -10.32
CA SER A 329 -6.60 -2.15 -10.81
C SER A 329 -5.48 -1.61 -9.92
N GLU A 330 -5.62 -1.68 -8.59
CA GLU A 330 -4.56 -1.26 -7.66
C GLU A 330 -3.30 -2.11 -7.82
N ALA A 331 -3.43 -3.43 -7.97
CA ALA A 331 -2.30 -4.32 -8.21
C ALA A 331 -1.59 -4.01 -9.52
N ASN A 332 -2.33 -3.66 -10.58
CA ASN A 332 -1.77 -3.24 -11.87
C ASN A 332 -1.03 -1.90 -11.77
N SER A 333 -1.55 -0.95 -10.99
CA SER A 333 -0.86 0.31 -10.67
C SER A 333 0.41 0.06 -9.85
N ALA A 334 0.37 -0.81 -8.84
CA ALA A 334 1.54 -1.19 -8.06
C ALA A 334 2.61 -1.92 -8.90
N LEU A 335 2.18 -2.78 -9.84
CA LEU A 335 3.08 -3.37 -10.84
C LEU A 335 3.79 -2.31 -11.66
N SER A 336 3.07 -1.27 -12.12
CA SER A 336 3.67 -0.14 -12.84
C SER A 336 4.74 0.55 -11.99
N SER A 337 4.45 0.84 -10.72
CA SER A 337 5.42 1.43 -9.79
C SER A 337 6.63 0.52 -9.53
N HIS A 338 6.45 -0.79 -9.40
CA HIS A 338 7.56 -1.74 -9.22
C HIS A 338 8.45 -1.80 -10.45
N LEU A 339 7.88 -1.89 -11.65
CA LEU A 339 8.64 -1.88 -12.90
C LEU A 339 9.40 -0.57 -13.07
N LEU A 340 8.78 0.55 -12.69
CA LEU A 340 9.46 1.84 -12.68
C LEU A 340 10.64 1.84 -11.71
N ASP A 341 10.48 1.34 -10.47
CA ASP A 341 11.59 1.24 -9.52
C ASP A 341 12.72 0.37 -10.07
N LEU A 342 12.41 -0.81 -10.57
CA LEU A 342 13.40 -1.72 -11.17
C LEU A 342 14.13 -1.05 -12.34
N PHE A 343 13.41 -0.36 -13.21
CA PHE A 343 13.99 0.37 -14.33
C PHE A 343 14.85 1.55 -13.85
N TRP A 344 14.37 2.32 -12.87
CA TRP A 344 15.06 3.46 -12.29
C TRP A 344 16.36 3.08 -11.58
N PHE A 345 16.39 1.92 -10.93
CA PHE A 345 17.58 1.39 -10.25
C PHE A 345 18.41 0.42 -11.11
N GLU A 346 18.20 0.38 -12.43
CA GLU A 346 18.97 -0.44 -13.40
C GLU A 346 18.89 -1.96 -13.20
N VAL A 347 17.85 -2.44 -12.53
CA VAL A 347 17.60 -3.88 -12.36
C VAL A 347 17.00 -4.48 -13.63
N ILE A 348 16.22 -3.71 -14.38
CA ILE A 348 15.68 -4.06 -15.70
C ILE A 348 15.98 -2.95 -16.71
N ASN A 349 16.05 -3.33 -17.99
CA ASN A 349 16.34 -2.40 -19.10
C ASN A 349 15.42 -2.68 -20.29
N LEU A 350 15.39 -1.79 -21.28
CA LEU A 350 14.53 -1.96 -22.46
C LEU A 350 14.97 -3.10 -23.39
N ASP A 351 16.29 -3.31 -23.53
CA ASP A 351 16.85 -4.25 -24.50
C ASP A 351 17.22 -5.60 -23.86
N GLU A 352 16.61 -5.93 -22.73
CA GLU A 352 16.81 -7.23 -22.09
C GLU A 352 16.07 -8.35 -22.83
N PRO A 353 16.55 -9.60 -22.76
CA PRO A 353 16.03 -10.69 -23.61
C PRO A 353 14.53 -11.00 -23.45
N ASP A 354 13.98 -10.80 -22.25
CA ASP A 354 12.58 -11.04 -21.92
C ASP A 354 11.69 -9.79 -22.05
N THR A 355 12.28 -8.65 -22.46
CA THR A 355 11.58 -7.44 -22.90
C THR A 355 10.43 -6.99 -21.98
N LEU A 356 10.60 -7.08 -20.66
CA LEU A 356 9.51 -6.86 -19.68
C LEU A 356 8.85 -5.49 -19.83
N ILE A 357 9.63 -4.42 -20.02
CA ILE A 357 9.10 -3.07 -20.22
C ILE A 357 8.29 -2.98 -21.52
N GLU A 358 8.77 -3.55 -22.63
CA GLU A 358 8.03 -3.54 -23.89
C GLU A 358 6.73 -4.33 -23.78
N ARG A 359 6.76 -5.53 -23.20
CA ARG A 359 5.56 -6.35 -22.97
C ARG A 359 4.57 -5.64 -22.03
N PHE A 360 5.05 -4.97 -20.98
CA PHE A 360 4.19 -4.16 -20.13
C PHE A 360 3.50 -3.04 -20.92
N PHE A 361 4.23 -2.27 -21.74
CA PHE A 361 3.60 -1.20 -22.53
C PHE A 361 2.67 -1.71 -23.63
N ALA A 362 2.89 -2.92 -24.15
CA ALA A 362 1.98 -3.56 -25.11
C ALA A 362 0.68 -4.04 -24.45
N ASN A 363 0.74 -4.47 -23.19
CA ASN A 363 -0.38 -5.17 -22.54
C ASN A 363 -1.13 -4.30 -21.51
N ALA A 364 -0.45 -3.34 -20.90
CA ALA A 364 -1.00 -2.54 -19.81
C ALA A 364 -2.02 -1.50 -20.30
N SER A 365 -2.97 -1.17 -19.43
CA SER A 365 -3.95 -0.10 -19.69
C SER A 365 -3.26 1.25 -19.89
N ILE A 366 -3.95 2.18 -20.57
CA ILE A 366 -3.49 3.57 -20.71
C ILE A 366 -3.23 4.24 -19.35
N HIS A 367 -3.99 3.86 -18.32
CA HIS A 367 -3.82 4.38 -16.96
C HIS A 367 -2.46 3.95 -16.38
N SER A 368 -2.16 2.65 -16.37
CA SER A 368 -0.90 2.15 -15.81
C SER A 368 0.33 2.64 -16.58
N ARG A 369 0.25 2.74 -17.91
CA ARG A 369 1.32 3.33 -18.75
C ARG A 369 1.51 4.83 -18.45
N SER A 370 0.41 5.54 -18.26
CA SER A 370 0.42 6.96 -17.88
C SER A 370 1.08 7.18 -16.53
N GLU A 371 0.77 6.35 -15.53
CA GLU A 371 1.41 6.41 -14.21
C GLU A 371 2.92 6.19 -14.32
N PHE A 372 3.37 5.19 -15.09
CA PHE A 372 4.79 4.93 -15.31
C PHE A 372 5.52 6.17 -15.84
N ILE A 373 5.00 6.78 -16.91
CA ILE A 373 5.62 7.97 -17.52
C ILE A 373 5.52 9.16 -16.56
N ARG A 374 4.36 9.43 -15.98
CA ARG A 374 4.18 10.56 -15.06
C ARG A 374 5.12 10.47 -13.86
N ASP A 375 5.28 9.29 -13.27
CA ASP A 375 6.06 9.10 -12.07
C ASP A 375 7.57 9.25 -12.31
N ILE A 376 8.06 8.97 -13.53
CA ILE A 376 9.41 9.39 -13.95
C ILE A 376 9.54 10.91 -13.88
N GLY A 377 8.59 11.64 -14.47
CA GLY A 377 8.58 13.11 -14.46
C GLY A 377 8.52 13.67 -13.05
N TRP A 378 7.67 13.09 -12.19
CA TRP A 378 7.58 13.44 -10.77
C TRP A 378 8.90 13.26 -10.03
N ARG A 379 9.60 12.13 -10.24
CA ARG A 379 10.92 11.87 -9.64
C ARG A 379 12.00 12.83 -10.16
N LEU A 380 11.96 13.19 -11.44
CA LEU A 380 12.89 14.16 -12.01
C LEU A 380 12.69 15.56 -11.41
N LEU A 381 11.44 15.98 -11.20
CA LEU A 381 11.07 17.29 -10.64
C LEU A 381 11.37 17.40 -9.14
N TYR A 382 10.91 16.42 -8.36
CA TYR A 382 10.89 16.52 -6.89
C TYR A 382 11.92 15.65 -6.19
N GLY A 383 12.65 14.81 -6.94
CA GLY A 383 13.56 13.81 -6.39
C GLY A 383 12.85 12.63 -5.76
N ILE A 384 13.63 11.67 -5.25
CA ILE A 384 13.14 10.55 -4.44
C ILE A 384 13.40 10.91 -2.98
N ARG A 385 12.37 10.79 -2.12
CA ARG A 385 12.55 11.00 -0.67
C ARG A 385 13.58 9.99 -0.12
N GLU A 386 14.42 10.45 0.81
CA GLU A 386 15.51 9.68 1.41
C GLU A 386 15.14 8.23 1.80
N PRO A 387 16.09 7.27 1.74
CA PRO A 387 17.56 7.46 1.73
C PRO A 387 18.22 7.39 0.35
N HIS A 388 17.47 7.43 -0.75
CA HIS A 388 18.01 7.22 -2.10
C HIS A 388 17.73 8.41 -3.02
N ASN A 389 18.09 9.63 -2.59
CA ASN A 389 18.12 10.75 -3.52
C ASN A 389 19.25 10.52 -4.53
N ILE A 390 18.91 9.88 -5.65
CA ILE A 390 19.85 9.62 -6.74
C ILE A 390 20.04 10.93 -7.49
N GLU A 391 21.26 11.44 -7.50
CA GLU A 391 21.64 12.49 -8.44
C GLU A 391 21.40 11.99 -9.87
N ILE A 392 20.68 12.77 -10.68
CA ILE A 392 20.42 12.41 -12.08
C ILE A 392 21.74 12.47 -12.85
N ASN A 393 22.46 11.35 -12.84
CA ASN A 393 23.73 11.19 -13.50
C ASN A 393 23.54 11.00 -15.02
N HIS A 394 24.65 10.99 -15.74
CA HIS A 394 24.64 10.87 -17.20
C HIS A 394 24.02 9.55 -17.70
N GLU A 395 24.25 8.43 -16.99
CA GLU A 395 23.75 7.10 -17.38
C GLU A 395 22.22 7.00 -17.24
N LEU A 396 21.68 7.41 -16.08
CA LEU A 396 20.25 7.49 -15.85
C LEU A 396 19.59 8.42 -16.87
N ARG A 397 20.18 9.60 -17.15
CA ARG A 397 19.67 10.52 -18.17
C ARG A 397 19.59 9.84 -19.54
N GLN A 398 20.66 9.20 -20.00
CA GLN A 398 20.67 8.52 -21.29
C GLN A 398 19.64 7.40 -21.37
N ARG A 399 19.46 6.64 -20.29
CA ARG A 399 18.47 5.57 -20.23
C ARG A 399 17.03 6.10 -20.32
N LEU A 400 16.71 7.17 -19.60
CA LEU A 400 15.41 7.83 -19.67
C LEU A 400 15.15 8.39 -21.09
N GLN A 401 16.16 9.01 -21.71
CA GLN A 401 16.06 9.51 -23.07
C GLN A 401 15.82 8.37 -24.08
N LYS A 402 16.60 7.29 -23.97
CA LYS A 402 16.44 6.08 -24.80
C LYS A 402 15.03 5.49 -24.66
N PHE A 403 14.48 5.48 -23.44
CA PHE A 403 13.12 5.00 -23.22
C PHE A 403 12.07 5.83 -23.93
N LEU A 404 12.13 7.15 -23.82
CA LEU A 404 11.16 7.99 -24.50
C LEU A 404 11.31 7.89 -26.03
N ASP A 405 12.55 7.83 -26.52
CA ASP A 405 12.84 7.64 -27.94
C ASP A 405 12.24 6.34 -28.47
N TRP A 406 12.39 5.23 -27.74
CA TRP A 406 11.75 3.96 -28.06
C TRP A 406 10.22 4.06 -28.06
N ARG A 407 9.63 4.65 -27.02
CA ARG A 407 8.16 4.77 -26.90
C ARG A 407 7.57 5.60 -28.04
N ILE A 408 8.19 6.73 -28.39
CA ILE A 408 7.75 7.58 -29.51
C ILE A 408 7.95 6.86 -30.85
N ALA A 409 9.06 6.15 -31.04
CA ALA A 409 9.28 5.36 -32.26
C ALA A 409 8.21 4.29 -32.43
N LYS A 410 7.83 3.59 -31.34
CA LYS A 410 6.75 2.59 -31.32
C LYS A 410 5.39 3.19 -31.72
N VAL A 411 5.03 4.35 -31.19
CA VAL A 411 3.78 5.06 -31.56
C VAL A 411 3.73 5.42 -33.04
N LYS A 412 4.88 5.71 -33.66
CA LYS A 412 4.98 6.09 -35.07
C LYS A 412 4.97 4.90 -36.03
N GLU A 413 5.01 3.67 -35.54
CA GLU A 413 4.90 2.48 -36.39
C GLU A 413 3.50 2.46 -37.06
N PRO A 414 3.40 2.22 -38.38
CA PRO A 414 2.11 2.24 -39.08
C PRO A 414 1.07 1.24 -38.56
N SER A 415 1.52 0.19 -37.87
CA SER A 415 0.67 -0.83 -37.25
C SER A 415 0.20 -0.46 -35.84
N PHE A 416 0.71 0.63 -35.25
CA PHE A 416 0.35 1.04 -33.91
C PHE A 416 -1.07 1.63 -33.90
N SER A 417 -1.94 1.10 -33.03
CA SER A 417 -3.36 1.51 -32.96
C SER A 417 -3.85 1.85 -31.54
N ASP A 418 -2.97 1.75 -30.55
CA ASP A 418 -3.34 1.93 -29.14
C ASP A 418 -3.43 3.40 -28.74
N ASP A 419 -4.06 3.68 -27.60
CA ASP A 419 -4.07 5.00 -27.00
C ASP A 419 -2.66 5.46 -26.61
N ILE A 420 -2.31 6.69 -27.01
CA ILE A 420 -1.00 7.33 -26.81
C ILE A 420 -1.04 8.45 -25.78
N SER A 421 -2.14 8.59 -25.06
CA SER A 421 -2.35 9.62 -24.04
C SER A 421 -1.36 9.55 -22.87
N ASP A 422 -0.58 8.46 -22.73
CA ASP A 422 0.51 8.34 -21.77
C ASP A 422 1.65 9.33 -22.06
N LEU A 423 1.88 9.66 -23.34
CA LEU A 423 2.92 10.61 -23.76
C LEU A 423 2.66 12.04 -23.29
N LYS A 424 1.42 12.41 -22.96
CA LYS A 424 1.07 13.76 -22.49
C LYS A 424 1.84 14.15 -21.22
N TYR A 425 2.27 13.16 -20.43
CA TYR A 425 3.00 13.36 -19.18
C TYR A 425 4.49 13.67 -19.40
N PHE A 426 4.99 13.66 -20.64
CA PHE A 426 6.34 14.11 -20.93
C PHE A 426 6.59 15.58 -20.53
N SER A 427 5.55 16.41 -20.42
CA SER A 427 5.66 17.76 -19.86
C SER A 427 6.28 17.81 -18.47
N TRP A 428 6.03 16.80 -17.62
CA TRP A 428 6.62 16.70 -16.29
C TRP A 428 8.13 16.44 -16.36
N TRP A 429 8.56 15.66 -17.35
CA TRP A 429 9.97 15.39 -17.59
C TRP A 429 10.65 16.64 -18.12
N PHE A 430 10.01 17.30 -19.08
CA PHE A 430 10.46 18.55 -19.67
C PHE A 430 10.66 19.59 -18.57
N ALA A 431 9.66 19.83 -17.72
CA ALA A 431 9.71 20.82 -16.64
C ALA A 431 10.86 20.62 -15.63
N SER A 432 11.43 19.41 -15.55
CA SER A 432 12.50 19.12 -14.58
C SER A 432 13.83 19.82 -14.84
N ASP A 433 14.09 20.28 -16.07
CA ASP A 433 15.38 20.87 -16.48
C ASP A 433 16.59 19.93 -16.18
N LYS A 434 16.34 18.60 -16.09
CA LYS A 434 17.37 17.57 -15.82
C LYS A 434 17.85 16.81 -17.04
N LEU A 435 17.19 17.00 -18.18
CA LEU A 435 17.48 16.34 -19.46
C LEU A 435 18.27 17.29 -20.36
N ASP A 436 18.83 16.77 -21.46
CA ASP A 436 19.47 17.63 -22.45
C ASP A 436 18.43 18.55 -23.12
N ASN A 437 18.67 19.86 -23.13
CA ASN A 437 17.69 20.86 -23.58
C ASN A 437 17.31 20.68 -25.05
N GLN A 438 18.30 20.44 -25.92
CA GLN A 438 18.08 20.26 -27.35
C GLN A 438 17.24 19.02 -27.62
N TRP A 439 17.54 17.92 -26.95
CA TRP A 439 16.74 16.70 -27.02
C TRP A 439 15.35 16.92 -26.43
N ALA A 440 15.23 17.55 -25.26
CA ALA A 440 13.97 17.69 -24.54
C ALA A 440 12.94 18.50 -25.32
N ILE A 441 13.33 19.65 -25.88
CA ILE A 441 12.41 20.46 -26.70
C ILE A 441 12.08 19.81 -28.03
N SER A 442 13.03 19.09 -28.65
CA SER A 442 12.76 18.29 -29.84
C SER A 442 11.70 17.21 -29.56
N LYS A 443 11.80 16.51 -28.43
CA LYS A 443 10.81 15.49 -28.03
C LYS A 443 9.48 16.10 -27.65
N LEU A 444 9.47 17.28 -27.02
CA LEU A 444 8.24 18.00 -26.71
C LEU A 444 7.48 18.36 -27.99
N ILE A 445 8.17 18.84 -29.02
CA ILE A 445 7.59 19.10 -30.35
C ILE A 445 7.01 17.82 -30.95
N GLU A 446 7.71 16.69 -30.86
CA GLU A 446 7.20 15.40 -31.35
C GLU A 446 5.92 14.96 -30.61
N VAL A 447 5.91 15.04 -29.28
CA VAL A 447 4.76 14.68 -28.43
C VAL A 447 3.56 15.59 -28.72
N LEU A 448 3.78 16.91 -28.79
CA LEU A 448 2.74 17.87 -29.14
C LEU A 448 2.25 17.69 -30.58
N GLY A 449 3.10 17.27 -31.51
CA GLY A 449 2.69 16.92 -32.87
C GLY A 449 1.81 15.67 -32.94
N LEU A 450 1.97 14.74 -32.01
CA LEU A 450 1.16 13.52 -31.91
C LEU A 450 -0.18 13.76 -31.19
N LEU A 451 -0.18 14.55 -30.10
CA LEU A 451 -1.33 14.69 -29.20
C LEU A 451 -2.06 16.04 -29.31
N GLY A 452 -1.40 17.08 -29.82
CA GLY A 452 -1.88 18.46 -29.78
C GLY A 452 -1.94 19.08 -28.37
N THR A 453 -1.59 18.34 -27.32
CA THR A 453 -1.68 18.77 -25.93
C THR A 453 -0.75 17.95 -25.03
N VAL A 454 -0.48 18.48 -23.84
CA VAL A 454 0.28 17.84 -22.76
C VAL A 454 -0.44 18.06 -21.43
N ASP A 455 -0.11 17.25 -20.43
CA ASP A 455 -0.53 17.50 -19.05
C ASP A 455 0.24 18.72 -18.49
N TYR A 456 -0.35 19.51 -17.59
CA TYR A 456 0.35 20.66 -17.02
C TYR A 456 0.79 20.38 -15.60
N CYS A 457 2.11 20.29 -15.38
CA CYS A 457 2.72 20.29 -14.07
C CYS A 457 2.88 21.72 -13.54
N GLY A 458 1.78 22.35 -13.14
CA GLY A 458 1.83 23.73 -12.62
C GLY A 458 2.36 24.73 -13.65
N ASP A 459 3.20 25.67 -13.19
CA ASP A 459 3.85 26.69 -14.02
C ASP A 459 5.29 26.28 -14.39
N GLU A 460 5.85 25.25 -13.74
CA GLU A 460 7.21 24.72 -13.95
C GLU A 460 7.49 24.34 -15.42
N PHE A 461 6.46 23.85 -16.13
CA PHE A 461 6.54 23.57 -17.57
C PHE A 461 6.80 24.84 -18.40
N LEU A 462 6.09 25.93 -18.08
CA LEU A 462 6.21 27.19 -18.82
C LEU A 462 7.46 27.95 -18.42
N ASP A 463 7.85 27.92 -17.15
CA ASP A 463 9.12 28.48 -16.66
C ASP A 463 10.31 27.89 -17.42
N HIS A 464 10.33 26.57 -17.60
CA HIS A 464 11.41 25.94 -18.38
C HIS A 464 11.32 26.30 -19.87
N LEU A 465 10.12 26.35 -20.46
CA LEU A 465 9.96 26.75 -21.86
C LEU A 465 10.40 28.20 -22.11
N GLU A 466 10.15 29.10 -21.18
CA GLU A 466 10.67 30.49 -21.19
C GLU A 466 12.18 30.55 -21.18
N LYS A 467 12.80 29.78 -20.28
CA LYS A 467 14.26 29.67 -20.22
C LYS A 467 14.83 29.21 -21.57
N LEU A 468 14.22 28.20 -22.18
CA LEU A 468 14.66 27.69 -23.49
C LEU A 468 14.34 28.65 -24.64
N ALA A 469 13.35 29.53 -24.52
CA ALA A 469 13.06 30.52 -25.57
C ALA A 469 14.23 31.48 -25.83
N ILE A 470 15.13 31.68 -24.85
CA ILE A 470 16.32 32.53 -25.01
C ILE A 470 17.33 31.86 -25.97
N GLU A 471 17.54 30.55 -25.83
CA GLU A 471 18.54 29.79 -26.59
C GLU A 471 17.97 29.18 -27.88
N MET A 472 16.68 28.84 -27.85
CA MET A 472 15.97 28.08 -28.88
C MET A 472 14.58 28.71 -29.19
N PRO A 473 14.53 30.00 -29.56
CA PRO A 473 13.28 30.77 -29.67
C PRO A 473 12.30 30.16 -30.68
N LYS A 474 12.81 29.65 -31.80
CA LYS A 474 11.98 29.01 -32.84
C LYS A 474 11.26 27.78 -32.30
N ASP A 475 11.98 26.89 -31.63
CA ASP A 475 11.43 25.62 -31.13
C ASP A 475 10.44 25.87 -29.99
N ALA A 476 10.68 26.90 -29.16
CA ALA A 476 9.74 27.32 -28.13
C ALA A 476 8.42 27.85 -28.72
N VAL A 477 8.49 28.69 -29.76
CA VAL A 477 7.30 29.16 -30.49
C VAL A 477 6.58 28.00 -31.18
N GLN A 478 7.32 27.04 -31.74
CA GLN A 478 6.73 25.85 -32.36
C GLN A 478 5.92 25.03 -31.34
N CYS A 479 6.41 24.86 -30.11
CA CYS A 479 5.66 24.20 -29.03
C CYS A 479 4.33 24.92 -28.78
N LEU A 480 4.35 26.24 -28.59
CA LEU A 480 3.14 27.03 -28.39
C LEU A 480 2.18 26.94 -29.57
N SER A 481 2.69 26.89 -30.81
CA SER A 481 1.88 26.77 -32.03
C SER A 481 1.14 25.43 -32.10
N LEU A 482 1.79 24.34 -31.71
CA LEU A 482 1.17 23.02 -31.66
C LEU A 482 0.09 22.96 -30.58
N MET A 483 0.37 23.50 -29.38
CA MET A 483 -0.61 23.60 -28.30
C MET A 483 -1.81 24.47 -28.68
N ALA A 484 -1.58 25.58 -29.38
CA ALA A 484 -2.63 26.47 -29.85
C ALA A 484 -3.50 25.81 -30.92
N SER A 485 -2.94 24.87 -31.68
CA SER A 485 -3.64 24.14 -32.73
C SER A 485 -4.49 22.98 -32.19
N GLY A 486 -4.14 22.40 -31.04
CA GLY A 486 -4.83 21.26 -30.46
C GLY A 486 -6.22 21.55 -29.88
N ASP A 487 -6.95 20.48 -29.59
CA ASP A 487 -8.35 20.53 -29.12
C ASP A 487 -8.49 21.17 -27.74
N LYS A 488 -7.44 21.13 -26.92
CA LYS A 488 -7.39 21.73 -25.59
C LYS A 488 -6.86 23.16 -25.56
N ALA A 489 -6.72 23.83 -26.71
CA ALA A 489 -6.12 25.17 -26.78
C ALA A 489 -6.76 26.20 -25.83
N ILE A 490 -8.08 26.14 -25.59
CA ILE A 490 -8.76 27.04 -24.65
C ILE A 490 -8.32 26.80 -23.20
N GLU A 491 -8.17 25.53 -22.79
CA GLU A 491 -7.68 25.16 -21.47
C GLU A 491 -6.20 25.57 -21.30
N CYS A 492 -5.40 25.32 -22.34
CA CYS A 492 -3.99 25.65 -22.40
C CYS A 492 -3.74 27.16 -22.24
N PHE A 493 -4.39 27.98 -23.08
CA PHE A 493 -4.22 29.44 -23.14
C PHE A 493 -5.18 30.18 -22.20
N SER A 494 -5.27 29.72 -20.95
CA SER A 494 -6.03 30.42 -19.92
C SER A 494 -5.39 31.76 -19.56
N SER A 495 -6.20 32.73 -19.13
CA SER A 495 -5.73 34.07 -18.75
C SER A 495 -4.75 34.05 -17.57
N TYR A 496 -4.75 32.99 -16.76
CA TYR A 496 -3.83 32.84 -15.63
C TYR A 496 -2.36 32.73 -16.06
N ARG A 497 -2.09 32.17 -17.24
CA ARG A 497 -0.72 31.91 -17.75
C ARG A 497 -0.32 32.83 -18.90
N ILE A 498 -1.09 33.88 -19.16
CA ILE A 498 -0.89 34.77 -20.31
C ILE A 498 0.48 35.45 -20.31
N GLU A 499 1.02 35.73 -19.12
CA GLU A 499 2.32 36.36 -18.95
C GLU A 499 3.45 35.48 -19.50
N HIS A 500 3.39 34.17 -19.25
CA HIS A 500 4.37 33.22 -19.76
C HIS A 500 4.37 33.18 -21.29
N TYR A 501 3.19 33.09 -21.90
CA TYR A 501 3.06 33.09 -23.36
C TYR A 501 3.55 34.40 -23.97
N CYS A 502 3.28 35.55 -23.32
CA CYS A 502 3.81 36.84 -23.76
C CYS A 502 5.34 36.89 -23.66
N SER A 503 5.92 36.38 -22.58
CA SER A 503 7.37 36.31 -22.35
C SER A 503 8.07 35.52 -23.47
N ILE A 504 7.58 34.31 -23.77
CA ILE A 504 8.12 33.45 -24.85
C ILE A 504 8.01 34.13 -26.21
N LEU A 505 6.83 34.66 -26.56
CA LEU A 505 6.58 35.31 -27.85
C LEU A 505 7.41 36.58 -28.02
N GLN A 506 7.54 37.39 -26.96
CA GLN A 506 8.38 38.59 -26.98
C GLN A 506 9.85 38.22 -27.17
N THR A 507 10.35 37.20 -26.45
CA THR A 507 11.71 36.71 -26.60
C THR A 507 12.00 36.26 -28.03
N ALA A 508 11.07 35.57 -28.67
CA ALA A 508 11.22 35.16 -30.07
C ALA A 508 11.19 36.33 -31.06
N LEU A 509 10.32 37.34 -30.84
CA LEU A 509 10.26 38.55 -31.66
C LEU A 509 11.51 39.43 -31.55
N GLU A 510 12.14 39.45 -30.38
CA GLU A 510 13.37 40.22 -30.10
C GLU A 510 14.64 39.42 -30.43
N SER A 511 14.50 38.11 -30.71
CA SER A 511 15.62 37.25 -31.07
C SER A 511 16.24 37.66 -32.41
N GLY A 512 17.50 37.27 -32.64
CA GLY A 512 18.15 37.42 -33.95
C GLY A 512 17.75 36.36 -34.98
N ASP A 513 16.80 35.47 -34.68
CA ASP A 513 16.35 34.39 -35.57
C ASP A 513 15.11 34.83 -36.37
N GLU A 514 15.32 35.16 -37.65
CA GLU A 514 14.25 35.58 -38.56
C GLU A 514 13.11 34.55 -38.67
N ASN A 515 13.40 33.25 -38.53
CA ASN A 515 12.36 32.23 -38.57
C ASN A 515 11.53 32.24 -37.28
N ALA A 516 12.17 32.44 -36.13
CA ALA A 516 11.48 32.54 -34.85
C ALA A 516 10.56 33.77 -34.81
N GLN A 517 11.05 34.93 -35.27
CA GLN A 517 10.26 36.15 -35.39
C GLN A 517 9.02 35.94 -36.25
N LYS A 518 9.20 35.39 -37.45
CA LYS A 518 8.09 35.13 -38.38
C LYS A 518 7.08 34.13 -37.83
N GLN A 519 7.54 33.07 -37.16
CA GLN A 519 6.63 32.10 -36.53
C GLN A 519 5.86 32.73 -35.35
N ALA A 520 6.51 33.59 -34.56
CA ALA A 520 5.87 34.29 -33.45
C ALA A 520 4.77 35.24 -33.95
N GLU A 521 5.02 36.00 -35.02
CA GLU A 521 4.01 36.86 -35.64
C GLU A 521 2.80 36.07 -36.15
N VAL A 522 3.05 34.94 -36.82
CA VAL A 522 1.98 34.05 -37.30
C VAL A 522 1.16 33.52 -36.13
N LEU A 523 1.82 33.04 -35.07
CA LEU A 523 1.15 32.50 -33.90
C LEU A 523 0.34 33.56 -33.15
N ILE A 524 0.87 34.77 -32.95
CA ILE A 524 0.14 35.89 -32.32
C ILE A 524 -1.16 36.17 -33.08
N ASN A 525 -1.10 36.25 -34.40
CA ASN A 525 -2.28 36.48 -35.22
C ASN A 525 -3.29 35.33 -35.11
N GLN A 526 -2.82 34.08 -35.07
CA GLN A 526 -3.67 32.90 -34.87
C GLN A 526 -4.36 32.90 -33.50
N LEU A 527 -3.62 33.18 -32.42
CA LEU A 527 -4.15 33.23 -31.06
C LEU A 527 -5.25 34.30 -30.94
N VAL A 528 -5.03 35.48 -31.51
CA VAL A 528 -6.03 36.56 -31.56
C VAL A 528 -7.24 36.17 -32.39
N ALA A 529 -7.04 35.58 -33.57
CA ALA A 529 -8.13 35.15 -34.44
C ALA A 529 -9.00 34.04 -33.81
N ARG A 530 -8.40 33.18 -32.98
CA ARG A 530 -9.08 32.10 -32.24
C ARG A 530 -9.63 32.55 -30.88
N ASN A 531 -9.48 33.82 -30.52
CA ASN A 531 -9.91 34.36 -29.22
C ASN A 531 -9.26 33.64 -28.01
N LEU A 532 -7.99 33.26 -28.12
CA LEU A 532 -7.19 32.58 -27.08
C LEU A 532 -6.37 33.56 -26.21
N GLY A 533 -6.68 34.85 -26.28
CA GLY A 533 -5.99 35.94 -25.56
C GLY A 533 -5.66 37.13 -26.46
N ASP A 534 -5.41 38.30 -25.85
CA ASP A 534 -5.02 39.52 -26.57
C ASP A 534 -3.50 39.71 -26.55
N TYR A 535 -2.84 39.16 -27.56
CA TYR A 535 -1.39 39.24 -27.76
C TYR A 535 -0.98 40.38 -28.72
N ARG A 536 -1.93 41.19 -29.21
CA ARG A 536 -1.67 42.20 -30.27
C ARG A 536 -0.62 43.23 -29.86
N LYS A 537 -0.55 43.56 -28.57
CA LYS A 537 0.41 44.54 -28.03
C LYS A 537 1.87 44.18 -28.30
N LEU A 538 2.17 42.90 -28.52
CA LEU A 538 3.53 42.43 -28.80
C LEU A 538 4.02 42.87 -30.19
N LEU A 539 3.12 42.99 -31.18
CA LEU A 539 3.47 43.38 -32.55
C LEU A 539 3.75 44.87 -32.71
N PHE A 540 3.31 45.71 -31.76
CA PHE A 540 3.44 47.17 -31.85
C PHE A 540 4.68 47.74 -31.13
N LYS A 541 5.43 46.92 -30.39
CA LYS A 541 6.62 47.35 -29.64
C LYS A 541 7.92 47.40 -30.47
N ASN A 542 7.95 46.76 -31.65
CA ASN A 542 9.16 46.60 -32.47
C ASN A 542 9.22 47.55 -33.69
N ASN A 543 8.48 48.66 -33.69
CA ASN A 543 8.56 49.72 -34.71
C ASN A 543 9.18 51.01 -34.17
#